data_AF-G2XV41-F1
#
_entry.id   AF-G2XV41-F1
#
_cell.length_a   1.000
_cell.length_b   1.000
_cell.length_c   1.000
_cell.angle_alpha   90.00
_cell.angle_beta   90.00
_cell.angle_gamma   90.00
#
_symmetry.space_group_name_H-M   'P 1'
#
loop_
_entity.id
_entity.type
_entity.pdbx_description
1 polymer ?
#
loop_
_entity_poly.entity_id
_entity_poly.type
_entity_poly.pdbx_seq_one_letter_code
_entity_poly.pdbx_strand_id
1 'polypeptide(L)'
;MLVDPHYRICSTQNVPPQRHDWWANDVFGKENLGRKLPRELLNLVDKAVDGWPIGRDEAEKDRENLLEEHRWAKEAERLNNQKTDSDIK
;
A
#
# COMPACT_ATOMS: atom_id res chain seq x y z
N MET A 1 -13.67 7.68 -16.08
CA MET A 1 -14.25 6.49 -15.43
C MET A 1 -15.31 6.96 -14.46
N LEU A 2 -16.58 6.58 -14.65
CA LEU A 2 -17.71 6.96 -13.79
C LEU A 2 -17.90 5.86 -12.73
N VAL A 3 -17.78 6.20 -11.45
CA VAL A 3 -17.92 5.26 -10.34
C VAL A 3 -19.35 5.30 -9.82
N ASP A 4 -19.96 4.13 -9.60
CA ASP A 4 -21.33 4.01 -9.07
C ASP A 4 -21.37 4.38 -7.56
N PRO A 5 -22.12 5.44 -7.17
CA PRO A 5 -22.24 5.86 -5.78
C PRO A 5 -23.00 4.87 -4.87
N HIS A 6 -23.72 3.89 -5.43
CA HIS A 6 -24.36 2.84 -4.65
C HIS A 6 -23.44 1.65 -4.35
N TYR A 7 -22.23 1.64 -4.90
CA TYR A 7 -21.24 0.63 -4.57
C TYR A 7 -20.72 0.83 -3.15
N ARG A 8 -21.16 -0.01 -2.20
CA ARG A 8 -20.67 0.04 -0.83
C ARG A 8 -19.23 -0.47 -0.76
N ILE A 9 -18.31 0.42 -0.45
CA ILE A 9 -16.93 0.07 -0.12
C ILE A 9 -16.91 -0.35 1.35
N CYS A 10 -16.31 -1.51 1.67
CA CYS A 10 -16.09 -1.91 3.04
C CYS A 10 -15.26 -0.83 3.77
N SER A 11 -15.71 -0.43 4.97
CA SER A 11 -15.00 0.55 5.77
C SER A 11 -13.58 0.07 6.07
N THR A 12 -12.59 0.87 5.70
CA THR A 12 -11.17 0.65 6.06
C THR A 12 -10.83 1.25 7.42
N GLN A 13 -11.83 1.73 8.16
CA GLN A 13 -11.64 2.45 9.43
C GLN A 13 -10.94 1.60 10.50
N ASN A 14 -10.96 0.26 10.39
CA ASN A 14 -10.32 -0.65 11.33
C ASN A 14 -9.21 -1.51 10.67
N VAL A 15 -8.55 -0.97 9.65
CA VAL A 15 -7.40 -1.64 9.02
C VAL A 15 -6.17 -1.41 9.89
N PRO A 16 -5.45 -2.49 10.29
CA PRO A 16 -4.25 -2.36 11.11
C PRO A 16 -3.18 -1.52 10.38
N PRO A 17 -2.22 -0.94 11.13
CA PRO A 17 -1.13 -0.19 10.53
C PRO A 17 -0.44 -1.03 9.46
N GLN A 18 -0.48 -0.55 8.21
CA GLN A 18 0.13 -1.25 7.08
C GLN A 18 1.64 -1.04 7.00
N ARG A 19 2.21 -0.23 7.90
CA ARG A 19 3.66 -0.04 8.04
C ARG A 19 4.21 -0.97 9.11
N HIS A 20 5.22 -1.76 8.75
CA HIS A 20 5.81 -2.78 9.61
C HIS A 20 6.25 -2.24 10.97
N ASP A 21 6.93 -1.08 11.01
CA ASP A 21 7.44 -0.48 12.24
C ASP A 21 6.35 -0.04 13.21
N TRP A 22 5.18 0.34 12.69
CA TRP A 22 4.02 0.71 13.50
C TRP A 22 3.28 -0.52 14.00
N TRP A 23 3.09 -1.52 13.13
CA TRP A 23 2.48 -2.79 13.48
C TRP A 23 3.27 -3.50 14.57
N ALA A 24 4.59 -3.65 14.43
CA ALA A 24 5.43 -4.31 15.42
C ALA A 24 5.34 -3.62 16.79
N ASN A 25 5.40 -2.28 16.82
CA ASN A 25 5.27 -1.53 18.06
C ASN A 25 3.86 -1.62 18.68
N ASP A 26 2.80 -1.65 17.89
CA ASP A 26 1.43 -1.73 18.38
C ASP A 26 1.10 -3.15 18.88
N VAL A 27 1.49 -4.18 18.13
CA VAL A 27 1.25 -5.60 18.42
C VAL A 27 2.10 -6.10 19.59
N PHE A 28 3.36 -5.72 19.65
CA PHE A 28 4.27 -6.17 20.71
C PHE A 28 4.31 -5.20 21.91
N GLY A 29 4.09 -3.90 21.71
CA GLY A 29 4.25 -2.88 22.75
C GLY A 29 2.98 -2.49 23.50
N LYS A 30 1.82 -2.37 22.83
CA LYS A 30 0.60 -1.77 23.41
C LYS A 30 -0.44 -2.78 23.91
N GLU A 31 0.01 -3.79 24.67
CA GLU A 31 -0.81 -4.71 25.49
C GLU A 31 -1.21 -6.09 24.92
N ASN A 32 -0.85 -6.47 23.68
CA ASN A 32 -1.38 -7.72 23.11
C ASN A 32 -0.50 -8.96 23.30
N LEU A 33 0.65 -9.04 22.62
CA LEU A 33 1.44 -10.29 22.59
C LEU A 33 2.69 -10.23 23.47
N GLY A 34 3.36 -9.08 23.56
CA GLY A 34 4.60 -8.91 24.31
C GLY A 34 4.53 -9.20 25.81
N ARG A 35 3.35 -9.02 26.42
CA ARG A 35 3.07 -9.34 27.83
C ARG A 35 2.47 -10.75 28.04
N LYS A 36 1.93 -11.37 26.98
CA LYS A 36 1.19 -12.64 27.06
C LYS A 36 2.00 -13.85 26.60
N LEU A 37 3.03 -13.64 25.77
CA LEU A 37 3.87 -14.71 25.23
C LEU A 37 5.34 -14.57 25.66
N PRO A 38 6.03 -15.69 25.91
CA PRO A 38 7.49 -15.71 26.05
C PRO A 38 8.20 -15.13 24.84
N ARG A 39 9.40 -14.58 25.06
CA ARG A 39 10.25 -13.93 24.04
C ARG A 39 10.51 -14.83 22.82
N GLU A 40 10.66 -16.14 23.02
CA GLU A 40 10.91 -17.09 21.94
C GLU A 40 9.73 -17.21 20.97
N LEU A 41 8.49 -17.25 21.47
CA LEU A 41 7.30 -17.29 20.63
C LEU A 41 7.09 -15.97 19.87
N LEU A 42 7.43 -14.84 20.49
CA LEU A 42 7.40 -13.55 19.82
C LEU A 42 8.40 -13.49 18.67
N ASN A 43 9.61 -13.99 18.88
CA ASN A 43 10.63 -14.06 17.84
C ASN A 43 10.24 -15.04 16.72
N LEU A 44 9.50 -16.10 17.05
CA LEU A 44 8.96 -17.03 16.05
C LEU A 44 7.87 -16.36 15.21
N VAL A 45 6.97 -15.61 15.84
CA VAL A 45 5.94 -14.83 15.13
C VAL A 45 6.61 -13.80 14.22
N ASP A 46 7.53 -13.00 14.75
CA ASP A 46 8.28 -11.99 14.00
C ASP A 46 9.00 -12.58 12.77
N LYS A 47 9.63 -13.76 12.93
CA LYS A 47 10.26 -14.48 11.80
C LYS A 47 9.27 -15.13 10.84
N ALA A 48 8.07 -15.49 11.31
CA ALA A 48 7.04 -16.12 10.50
C ALA A 48 6.26 -15.11 9.66
N VAL A 49 6.20 -13.86 10.11
CA VAL A 49 5.62 -12.77 9.31
C VAL A 49 6.68 -12.23 8.34
N ASP A 50 7.07 -13.06 7.38
CA ASP A 50 8.02 -12.64 6.34
C ASP A 50 7.31 -11.77 5.29
N GLY A 51 7.82 -10.54 5.08
CA GLY A 51 7.30 -9.62 4.07
C GLY A 51 5.94 -8.97 4.38
N TRP A 52 5.41 -9.11 5.59
CA TRP A 52 4.18 -8.41 6.00
C TRP A 52 4.31 -7.84 7.42
N PRO A 53 3.85 -6.61 7.69
CA PRO A 53 3.44 -5.57 6.76
C PRO A 53 4.62 -5.01 5.94
N ILE A 54 4.33 -4.22 4.91
CA ILE A 54 5.35 -3.67 4.01
C ILE A 54 6.37 -2.80 4.76
N GLY A 55 7.65 -2.97 4.41
CA GLY A 55 8.72 -2.14 4.92
C GLY A 55 8.62 -0.70 4.38
N ARG A 56 9.25 0.25 5.08
CA ARG A 56 9.27 1.64 4.61
C ARG A 56 9.96 1.78 3.25
N ASP A 57 11.11 1.14 3.10
CA ASP A 57 11.95 1.25 1.89
C ASP A 57 11.26 0.60 0.68
N GLU A 58 10.58 -0.53 0.92
CA GLU A 58 9.76 -1.21 -0.09
C GLU A 58 8.57 -0.34 -0.52
N ALA A 59 7.86 0.26 0.45
CA ALA A 59 6.74 1.16 0.17
C ALA A 59 7.18 2.43 -0.58
N GLU A 60 8.39 2.94 -0.31
CA GLU A 60 8.95 4.09 -1.01
C GLU A 60 9.27 3.75 -2.47
N LYS A 61 9.89 2.59 -2.70
CA LYS A 61 10.17 2.10 -4.05
C LYS A 61 8.91 1.87 -4.87
N ASP A 62 7.89 1.25 -4.26
CA ASP A 62 6.60 1.03 -4.93
C ASP A 62 5.92 2.36 -5.29
N ARG A 63 5.98 3.34 -4.40
CA ARG A 63 5.48 4.69 -4.67
C ARG A 63 6.20 5.32 -5.86
N GLU A 64 7.51 5.20 -5.96
CA GLU A 64 8.28 5.75 -7.08
C GLU A 64 7.89 5.09 -8.41
N ASN A 65 7.79 3.77 -8.43
CA ASN A 65 7.35 3.00 -9.60
C ASN A 65 5.96 3.45 -10.06
N LEU A 66 4.99 3.56 -9.12
CA LEU A 66 3.63 4.00 -9.43
C LEU A 66 3.59 5.44 -9.98
N LEU A 67 4.44 6.33 -9.48
CA LEU A 67 4.54 7.69 -10.00
C LEU A 67 5.10 7.70 -11.43
N GLU A 68 6.02 6.80 -11.75
CA GLU A 68 6.60 6.67 -13.08
C GLU A 68 5.60 6.10 -14.09
N GLU A 69 4.89 5.02 -13.72
CA GLU A 69 3.77 4.47 -14.49
C GLU A 69 2.72 5.54 -14.80
N HIS A 70 2.34 6.33 -13.81
CA HIS A 70 1.38 7.41 -13.98
C HIS A 70 1.90 8.55 -14.87
N ARG A 71 3.21 8.85 -14.85
CA ARG A 71 3.81 9.81 -15.79
C ARG A 71 3.70 9.32 -17.23
N TRP A 72 4.09 8.07 -17.49
CA TRP A 72 4.02 7.48 -18.82
C TRP A 72 2.58 7.39 -19.35
N ALA A 73 1.62 7.03 -18.48
CA ALA A 73 0.21 6.99 -18.85
C ALA A 73 -0.30 8.37 -19.31
N LYS A 74 0.04 9.45 -18.58
CA LYS A 74 -0.33 10.81 -18.97
C LYS A 74 0.33 11.28 -20.27
N GLU A 75 1.57 10.88 -20.50
CA GLU A 75 2.30 11.24 -21.72
C GLU A 75 1.72 10.51 -22.94
N ALA A 76 1.37 9.23 -22.78
CA ALA A 76 0.65 8.46 -23.80
C ALA A 76 -0.71 9.08 -24.13
N GLU A 77 -1.49 9.52 -23.12
CA GLU A 77 -2.75 10.24 -23.34
C GLU A 77 -2.53 11.55 -24.12
N ARG A 78 -1.50 12.35 -23.78
CA ARG A 78 -1.19 13.59 -24.52
C ARG A 78 -0.86 13.33 -25.98
N LEU A 79 -0.02 12.33 -26.25
CA LEU A 79 0.36 11.98 -27.62
C LEU A 79 -0.83 11.46 -28.42
N ASN A 80 -1.74 10.73 -27.79
CA ASN A 80 -2.96 10.26 -28.44
C ASN A 80 -3.89 11.43 -28.80
N ASN A 81 -4.13 12.36 -27.87
CA ASN A 81 -4.96 13.54 -28.11
C ASN A 81 -4.38 14.46 -29.20
N GLN A 82 -3.05 14.60 -29.27
CA GLN A 82 -2.41 15.40 -30.30
C GLN A 82 -2.54 14.78 -31.70
N LYS A 83 -2.49 13.44 -31.81
CA LYS A 83 -2.72 12.73 -33.07
C LYS A 83 -4.16 12.84 -33.53
N THR A 84 -5.13 12.70 -32.63
CA THR A 84 -6.55 12.89 -32.97
C THR A 84 -6.83 14.29 -33.48
N ASP A 85 -6.21 15.31 -32.89
CA ASP A 85 -6.38 16.70 -33.34
C ASP A 85 -5.71 17.00 -34.70
N SER A 86 -4.64 16.27 -35.06
CA SER A 86 -4.02 16.39 -36.38
C SER A 86 -4.78 15.63 -37.47
N ASP A 87 -5.44 14.53 -37.13
CA ASP A 87 -6.21 13.71 -38.09
C ASP A 87 -7.59 14.32 -38.41
N ILE A 88 -8.05 15.29 -37.61
CA ILE A 88 -9.31 16.03 -37.81
C ILE A 88 -9.11 17.29 -38.68
N LYS A 89 -7.87 17.69 -39.00
CA LYS A 89 -7.53 18.80 -39.90
C LYS A 89 -7.26 18.34 -41.32
#